data_AF-M5BPP4-F1
#
_entry.id   AF-M5BPP4-F1
#
_cell.length_a   1.000
_cell.length_b   1.000
_cell.length_c   1.000
_cell.angle_alpha   90.00
_cell.angle_beta   90.00
_cell.angle_gamma   90.00
#
_symmetry.space_group_name_H-M   'P 1'
#
loop_
_entity.id
_entity.type
_entity.pdbx_description
1 polymer ?
#
loop_
_entity_poly.entity_id
_entity_poly.type
_entity_poly.pdbx_seq_one_letter_code
_entity_poly.pdbx_strand_id
1 'polypeptide(L)'
;MADHPEWSSHSICLSCSFTPGSVSLSAHQLTVAGFEWGRKNQDSGVNPQGFNPNMSERVQLLLSDRILGMTLTPEGRVWNYGVGLAQMWTANLPYHIVLDTPLPFWAEQHRPNAFLSFANLETGDDTADVENSFA
;
A
#
# COMPACT_ATOMS: atom_id res chain seq x y z
N MET A 1 -15.94 -10.69 2.43
CA MET A 1 -17.35 -11.02 2.76
C MET A 1 -18.09 -11.64 1.57
N ALA A 2 -18.12 -11.05 0.37
CA ALA A 2 -18.71 -11.70 -0.81
C ALA A 2 -17.76 -12.74 -1.44
N ASP A 3 -16.55 -12.30 -1.84
CA ASP A 3 -15.55 -13.19 -2.44
C ASP A 3 -14.63 -13.85 -1.39
N HIS A 4 -14.56 -13.25 -0.19
CA HIS A 4 -13.75 -13.69 0.95
C HIS A 4 -14.63 -14.05 2.14
N PRO A 5 -15.10 -15.31 2.27
CA PRO A 5 -15.99 -15.74 3.35
C PRO A 5 -15.33 -15.68 4.74
N GLU A 6 -14.00 -15.63 4.80
CA GLU A 6 -13.21 -15.49 6.02
C GLU A 6 -13.35 -14.11 6.69
N TRP A 7 -13.85 -13.10 5.97
CA TRP A 7 -14.12 -11.78 6.55
C TRP A 7 -15.52 -11.74 7.17
N SER A 8 -15.61 -11.22 8.39
CA SER A 8 -16.88 -11.11 9.14
C SER A 8 -17.44 -9.69 9.13
N SER A 9 -18.65 -9.52 9.64
CA SER A 9 -19.28 -8.20 9.85
C SER A 9 -18.47 -7.28 10.79
N HIS A 10 -17.54 -7.82 11.58
CA HIS A 10 -16.68 -7.04 12.49
C HIS A 10 -15.42 -6.49 11.81
N SER A 11 -15.23 -6.72 10.51
CA SER A 11 -14.14 -6.09 9.76
C SER A 11 -14.36 -4.57 9.68
N ILE A 12 -13.29 -3.81 9.92
CA ILE A 12 -13.32 -2.35 9.91
C ILE A 12 -12.48 -1.79 8.78
N CYS A 13 -12.84 -0.60 8.31
CA CYS A 13 -12.00 0.26 7.48
C CYS A 13 -11.39 1.34 8.37
N LEU A 14 -10.07 1.35 8.47
CA LEU A 14 -9.31 2.39 9.17
C LEU A 14 -8.83 3.42 8.15
N SER A 15 -9.32 4.65 8.27
CA SER A 15 -8.87 5.79 7.47
C SER A 15 -7.80 6.56 8.23
N CYS A 16 -6.64 6.71 7.59
CA CYS A 16 -5.52 7.52 8.06
C CYS A 16 -5.39 8.77 7.19
N SER A 17 -5.78 9.92 7.75
CA SER A 17 -5.80 11.20 7.04
C SER A 17 -4.64 12.08 7.48
N PHE A 18 -3.88 12.59 6.52
CA PHE A 18 -2.85 13.58 6.78
C PHE A 18 -3.48 14.95 6.96
N THR A 19 -3.32 15.49 8.17
CA THR A 19 -3.66 16.87 8.52
C THR A 19 -2.36 17.68 8.65
N PRO A 20 -2.38 19.02 8.53
CA PRO A 20 -1.15 19.81 8.64
C PRO A 20 -0.38 19.48 9.94
N GLY A 21 0.84 18.94 9.79
CA GLY A 21 1.71 18.54 10.90
C GLY A 21 1.19 17.39 11.77
N SER A 22 0.15 16.66 11.37
CA SER A 22 -0.51 15.65 12.20
C SER A 22 -1.18 14.54 11.38
N VAL A 23 -1.67 13.51 12.06
CA VAL A 23 -2.44 12.42 11.47
C VAL A 23 -3.74 12.26 12.24
N SER A 24 -4.86 12.16 11.53
CA SER A 24 -6.17 11.85 12.09
C SER A 24 -6.60 10.46 11.68
N LEU A 25 -6.96 9.63 12.67
CA LEU A 25 -7.45 8.27 12.46
C LEU A 25 -8.96 8.19 12.70
N SER A 26 -9.66 7.45 11.85
CA SER A 26 -11.07 7.11 12.05
C SER A 26 -11.34 5.69 11.60
N ALA A 27 -12.15 4.94 12.35
CA ALA A 27 -12.51 3.57 12.04
C ALA A 27 -14.01 3.50 11.75
N HIS A 28 -14.38 2.77 10.69
CA HIS A 28 -15.76 2.57 10.29
C HIS A 28 -16.04 1.10 10.01
N GLN A 29 -17.24 0.65 10.34
CA GLN A 29 -17.77 -0.64 9.99
C GLN A 29 -18.87 -0.48 8.95
N LEU A 30 -19.02 -1.46 8.06
CA LEU A 30 -20.06 -1.45 7.04
C LEU A 30 -21.40 -1.86 7.65
N THR A 31 -22.47 -1.13 7.33
CA THR A 31 -23.83 -1.57 7.69
C THR A 31 -24.30 -2.66 6.72
N VAL A 32 -25.33 -3.42 7.09
CA VAL A 32 -25.92 -4.43 6.18
C VAL A 32 -26.40 -3.79 4.87
N ALA A 33 -27.01 -2.61 4.96
CA ALA A 33 -27.42 -1.84 3.78
C ALA A 33 -26.21 -1.40 2.93
N GLY A 34 -25.12 -0.96 3.57
CA GLY A 34 -23.86 -0.62 2.91
C GLY A 34 -23.26 -1.80 2.15
N PHE A 35 -23.28 -3.00 2.74
CA PHE A 35 -22.82 -4.22 2.09
C PHE A 35 -23.66 -4.58 0.87
N GLU A 36 -24.99 -4.58 1.03
CA GLU A 36 -25.92 -4.92 -0.04
C GLU A 36 -25.86 -3.95 -1.23
N TRP A 37 -25.66 -2.66 -0.96
CA TRP A 37 -25.46 -1.65 -1.99
C TRP A 37 -24.07 -1.78 -2.62
N GLY A 38 -23.01 -1.84 -1.81
CA GLY A 38 -21.62 -1.84 -2.27
C GLY A 38 -21.27 -3.02 -3.17
N ARG A 39 -21.80 -4.23 -2.88
CA ARG A 39 -21.56 -5.41 -3.71
C ARG A 39 -22.21 -5.38 -5.11
N LYS A 40 -23.18 -4.48 -5.31
CA LYS A 40 -23.90 -4.31 -6.59
C LYS A 40 -23.43 -3.09 -7.36
N ASN A 41 -22.81 -2.12 -6.67
CA ASN A 41 -22.36 -0.89 -7.27
C ASN A 41 -21.13 -1.13 -8.18
N GLN A 42 -21.27 -0.75 -9.45
CA GLN A 42 -20.17 -0.79 -10.43
C GLN A 42 -19.67 0.62 -10.78
N ASP A 43 -20.38 1.67 -10.33
CA ASP A 43 -20.00 3.05 -10.57
C ASP A 43 -18.89 3.48 -9.59
N SER A 44 -17.73 3.83 -10.15
CA SER A 44 -16.56 4.32 -9.41
C SER A 44 -16.45 5.85 -9.38
N GLY A 45 -17.49 6.55 -9.84
CA GLY A 45 -17.58 8.00 -9.76
C GLY A 45 -17.63 8.52 -8.32
N VAL A 46 -17.48 9.84 -8.17
CA VAL A 46 -17.45 10.50 -6.85
C VAL A 46 -18.81 10.48 -6.16
N ASN A 47 -19.90 10.47 -6.93
CA ASN A 47 -21.29 10.45 -6.43
C ASN A 47 -22.08 9.32 -7.08
N PRO A 48 -21.80 8.05 -6.71
CA PRO A 48 -22.47 6.91 -7.30
C PRO A 48 -23.95 6.88 -6.89
N GLN A 49 -24.80 6.41 -7.80
CA GLN A 49 -26.25 6.42 -7.60
C GLN A 49 -26.66 5.59 -6.37
N GLY A 50 -27.51 6.17 -5.52
CA GLY A 50 -28.05 5.49 -4.33
C GLY A 50 -27.10 5.45 -3.13
N PHE A 51 -25.92 6.09 -3.22
CA PHE A 51 -25.06 6.27 -2.06
C PHE A 51 -25.76 7.07 -0.95
N ASN A 52 -25.51 6.69 0.30
CA ASN A 52 -26.02 7.36 1.50
C ASN A 52 -24.92 7.33 2.58
N PRO A 53 -24.73 8.40 3.38
CA PRO A 53 -23.83 8.37 4.53
C PRO A 53 -24.06 7.20 5.53
N ASN A 54 -25.29 6.68 5.63
CA ASN A 54 -25.63 5.56 6.54
C ASN A 54 -25.15 4.17 6.05
N MET A 55 -24.36 4.12 4.97
CA MET A 55 -23.76 2.87 4.49
C MET A 55 -22.64 2.36 5.40
N SER A 56 -22.08 3.22 6.25
CA SER A 56 -21.13 2.83 7.29
C SER A 56 -21.43 3.53 8.61
N GLU A 57 -20.94 2.96 9.70
CA GLU A 57 -21.04 3.51 11.04
C GLU A 57 -19.65 3.65 11.66
N ARG A 58 -19.44 4.70 12.46
CA ARG A 58 -18.17 4.93 13.14
C ARG A 58 -18.05 3.97 14.33
N VAL A 59 -16.88 3.36 14.47
CA VAL A 59 -16.57 2.45 15.58
C VAL A 59 -15.47 3.03 16.47
N GLN A 60 -15.38 2.51 17.70
CA GLN A 60 -14.38 2.95 18.68
C GLN A 60 -12.98 2.48 18.26
N LEU A 61 -12.02 3.39 18.34
CA LEU A 61 -10.60 3.12 18.09
C LEU A 61 -9.79 3.72 19.24
N LEU A 62 -8.85 2.93 19.79
CA LEU A 62 -7.93 3.36 20.83
C LEU A 62 -6.50 3.04 20.39
N LEU A 63 -5.58 3.96 20.67
CA LEU A 63 -4.15 3.72 20.51
C LEU A 63 -3.58 3.22 21.84
N SER A 64 -2.65 2.29 21.77
CA SER A 64 -2.01 1.72 22.96
C SER A 64 -0.50 1.65 22.77
N ASP A 65 0.23 2.07 23.81
CA ASP A 65 1.67 1.91 23.99
C ASP A 65 2.01 0.62 24.74
N ARG A 66 1.00 -0.15 25.20
CA ARG A 66 1.17 -1.35 26.01
C ARG A 66 1.33 -2.62 25.18
N ILE A 67 0.97 -2.58 23.90
CA ILE A 67 0.94 -3.73 23.01
C ILE A 67 1.79 -3.39 21.79
N LEU A 68 2.78 -4.25 21.52
CA LEU A 68 3.60 -4.15 20.31
C LEU A 68 2.99 -5.05 19.24
N GLY A 69 2.61 -4.44 18.11
CA GLY A 69 2.20 -5.17 16.92
C GLY A 69 3.39 -5.74 16.16
N MET A 70 3.09 -6.47 15.10
CA MET A 70 4.08 -6.95 14.13
C MET A 70 3.60 -6.65 12.71
N THR A 71 4.54 -6.63 11.76
CA THR A 71 4.26 -6.44 10.34
C THR A 71 4.55 -7.71 9.56
N LEU A 72 3.76 -7.94 8.53
CA LEU A 72 3.99 -8.98 7.54
C LEU A 72 4.24 -8.30 6.20
N THR A 73 5.24 -8.75 5.46
CA THR A 73 5.60 -8.20 4.15
C THR A 73 5.58 -9.31 3.10
N PRO A 74 5.37 -8.97 1.81
CA PRO A 74 5.57 -9.94 0.74
C PRO A 74 6.98 -10.55 0.79
N GLU A 75 7.09 -11.82 0.45
CA GLU A 75 8.39 -12.43 0.15
C GLU A 75 9.04 -11.66 -1.02
N GLY A 76 10.34 -11.34 -0.91
CA GLY A 76 11.00 -10.40 -1.81
C GLY A 76 10.81 -8.92 -1.46
N ARG A 77 10.07 -8.61 -0.39
CA ARG A 77 9.93 -7.30 0.30
C ARG A 77 9.23 -6.19 -0.50
N VAL A 78 9.04 -6.36 -1.80
CA VAL A 78 8.34 -5.41 -2.68
C VAL A 78 6.84 -5.48 -2.43
N TRP A 79 6.31 -4.41 -1.83
CA TRP A 79 4.86 -4.24 -1.64
C TRP A 79 4.28 -3.12 -2.51
N ASN A 80 5.12 -2.18 -2.96
CA ASN A 80 4.68 -1.03 -3.76
C ASN A 80 4.95 -1.25 -5.24
N TYR A 81 3.88 -1.51 -6.01
CA TYR A 81 3.94 -1.64 -7.47
C TYR A 81 3.66 -0.33 -8.21
N GLY A 82 3.21 0.73 -7.52
CA GLY A 82 2.75 1.96 -8.15
C GLY A 82 3.86 2.92 -8.62
N VAL A 83 5.09 2.78 -8.10
CA VAL A 83 6.17 3.76 -8.32
C VAL A 83 7.06 3.42 -9.53
N GLY A 84 7.26 2.13 -9.83
CA GLY A 84 8.13 1.73 -10.94
C GLY A 84 7.89 0.33 -11.50
N LEU A 85 6.90 -0.39 -10.97
CA LEU A 85 6.65 -1.79 -11.29
C LEU A 85 5.20 -2.04 -11.74
N ALA A 86 4.48 -1.01 -12.16
CA ALA A 86 3.05 -1.09 -12.45
C ALA A 86 2.71 -2.14 -13.54
N GLN A 87 3.61 -2.34 -14.51
CA GLN A 87 3.48 -3.34 -15.57
C GLN A 87 3.56 -4.79 -15.05
N MET A 88 4.13 -5.01 -13.87
CA MET A 88 4.25 -6.33 -13.24
C MET A 88 3.04 -6.67 -12.35
N TRP A 89 2.16 -5.70 -12.07
CA TRP A 89 1.01 -5.92 -11.20
C TRP A 89 -0.18 -6.50 -11.97
N THR A 90 -0.83 -7.51 -11.37
CA THR A 90 -2.12 -8.03 -11.84
C THR A 90 -3.01 -8.33 -10.64
N ALA A 91 -4.34 -8.30 -10.82
CA ALA A 91 -5.30 -8.57 -9.75
C ALA A 91 -5.18 -9.96 -9.13
N ASN A 92 -4.67 -10.94 -9.89
CA ASN A 92 -4.53 -12.33 -9.47
C ASN A 92 -3.07 -12.73 -9.19
N LEU A 93 -2.18 -11.77 -8.96
CA LEU A 93 -0.77 -12.03 -8.66
C LEU A 93 -0.64 -12.80 -7.34
N PRO A 94 -0.17 -14.07 -7.35
CA PRO A 94 0.04 -14.82 -6.11
C PRO A 94 1.27 -14.28 -5.38
N TYR A 95 1.24 -14.31 -4.04
CA TYR A 95 2.35 -13.90 -3.20
C TYR A 95 2.41 -14.72 -1.92
N HIS A 96 3.61 -14.83 -1.36
CA HIS A 96 3.85 -15.35 -0.02
C HIS A 96 4.17 -14.19 0.93
N ILE A 97 3.99 -14.41 2.23
CA ILE A 97 4.21 -13.41 3.27
C ILE A 97 5.23 -13.91 4.27
N VAL A 98 6.06 -12.99 4.77
CA VAL A 98 7.08 -13.25 5.79
C VAL A 98 7.00 -12.21 6.90
N LEU A 99 7.47 -12.58 8.09
CA LEU A 99 7.62 -11.66 9.22
C LEU A 99 8.85 -10.78 8.98
N ASP A 100 8.64 -9.53 8.58
CA ASP A 100 9.69 -8.55 8.32
C ASP A 100 9.14 -7.11 8.46
N THR A 101 10.03 -6.13 8.42
CA THR A 101 9.71 -4.69 8.40
C THR A 101 9.49 -4.22 6.96
N PRO A 102 8.36 -3.52 6.67
CA PRO A 102 8.08 -3.04 5.32
C PRO A 102 9.12 -2.02 4.86
N LEU A 103 9.52 -2.13 3.60
CA LEU A 103 10.38 -1.14 2.95
C LEU A 103 9.69 0.24 2.90
N PRO A 104 10.42 1.36 3.02
CA PRO A 104 9.86 2.69 2.81
C PRO A 104 9.20 2.84 1.43
N PHE A 105 8.24 3.77 1.30
CA PHE A 105 7.53 4.00 0.03
C PHE A 105 8.51 4.20 -1.15
N TRP A 106 9.55 5.00 -0.92
CA TRP A 106 10.62 5.30 -1.87
C TRP A 106 11.85 4.40 -1.69
N ALA A 107 11.71 3.13 -1.34
CA ALA A 107 12.82 2.19 -1.43
C ALA A 107 13.24 1.93 -2.90
N GLU A 108 14.52 1.61 -3.11
CA GLU A 108 15.07 1.30 -4.43
C GLU A 108 14.38 0.11 -5.10
N GLN A 109 14.06 -0.92 -4.31
CA GLN A 109 13.40 -2.15 -4.77
C GLN A 109 12.02 -1.89 -5.38
N HIS A 110 11.35 -0.81 -5.01
CA HIS A 110 10.06 -0.41 -5.59
C HIS A 110 10.21 0.34 -6.93
N ARG A 111 11.42 0.75 -7.30
CA ARG A 111 11.73 1.55 -8.50
C ARG A 111 13.09 1.22 -9.14
N PRO A 112 13.39 -0.06 -9.43
CA PRO A 112 14.71 -0.49 -9.91
C PRO A 112 15.14 0.23 -11.21
N ASN A 113 14.20 0.55 -12.09
CA ASN A 113 14.48 1.27 -13.35
C ASN A 113 15.16 2.63 -13.15
N ALA A 114 14.89 3.32 -12.02
CA ALA A 114 15.55 4.58 -11.69
C ALA A 114 17.06 4.43 -11.47
N PHE A 115 17.51 3.22 -11.14
CA PHE A 115 18.92 2.90 -10.82
C PHE A 115 19.61 2.14 -11.95
N LEU A 116 18.85 1.41 -12.78
CA LEU A 116 19.38 0.72 -13.96
C LEU A 116 19.72 1.66 -15.14
N SER A 117 19.21 2.90 -15.12
CA SER A 117 19.42 3.87 -16.21
C SER A 117 20.89 4.24 -16.43
N PHE A 118 21.73 4.15 -15.39
CA PHE A 118 23.13 4.60 -15.45
C PHE A 118 24.12 3.50 -15.88
N ALA A 119 23.73 2.22 -15.83
CA ALA A 119 24.60 1.12 -16.24
C ALA A 119 24.99 1.16 -17.73
N ASN A 120 24.25 1.92 -18.55
CA ASN A 120 24.53 2.06 -19.98
C ASN A 120 25.52 3.19 -20.32
N LEU A 121 25.95 3.99 -19.33
CA LEU A 121 26.87 5.13 -19.53
C LEU A 121 28.36 4.77 -19.45
N GLU A 122 28.71 3.60 -18.90
CA GLU A 122 30.10 3.12 -18.79
C GLU A 122 30.76 2.71 -20.12
N THR A 123 30.08 2.90 -21.26
CA THR A 123 30.67 2.65 -22.59
C THR A 123 31.53 3.82 -23.12
N GLY A 124 31.79 4.83 -22.29
CA GLY A 124 32.69 5.94 -22.62
C GLY A 124 34.13 5.61 -22.27
N ASP A 125 35.05 5.93 -23.17
CA ASP A 125 36.49 5.73 -23.02
C ASP A 125 37.01 6.53 -21.80
N ASP A 126 37.51 5.83 -20.77
CA ASP A 126 38.09 6.43 -19.55
C ASP A 126 39.45 7.06 -19.90
N THR A 127 39.41 8.29 -20.42
CA THR A 127 40.62 9.02 -20.86
C THR A 127 41.14 10.03 -19.85
N ALA A 128 40.65 10.02 -18.62
CA ALA A 128 41.08 10.95 -17.57
C ALA A 128 42.07 10.28 -16.61
N ASP A 129 43.26 10.84 -16.46
CA ASP A 129 44.22 10.39 -15.45
C ASP A 129 43.64 10.58 -14.04
N VAL A 130 43.44 9.49 -13.31
CA VAL A 130 42.95 9.49 -11.93
C VAL A 130 44.08 9.03 -11.01
N GLU A 131 44.67 9.96 -10.24
CA GLU A 131 45.59 9.61 -9.16
C GLU A 131 44.79 9.22 -7.91
N ASN A 132 44.89 7.96 -7.48
CA ASN A 132 44.26 7.48 -6.25
C ASN A 132 45.32 6.99 -5.25
N SER A 133 45.95 7.93 -4.55
CA SER A 133 47.03 7.68 -3.59
C SER A 133 46.56 7.08 -2.25
N PHE A 134 45.26 6.73 -2.14
CA PHE A 134 44.63 6.19 -0.92
C PHE A 134 43.96 4.82 -1.12
N ALA A 135 44.18 4.18 -2.27
CA ALA A 135 43.82 2.77 -2.48
C ALA A 135 44.80 1.82 -1.77
#